data_AF-A0AAD7MAR1-F1
#
_entry.id   AF-A0AAD7MAR1-F1
#
_cell.length_a   1.000
_cell.length_b   1.000
_cell.length_c   1.000
_cell.angle_alpha   90.00
_cell.angle_beta   90.00
_cell.angle_gamma   90.00
#
_symmetry.space_group_name_H-M   'P 1'
#
loop_
_entity.id
_entity.type
_entity.pdbx_description
1 polymer ?
#
loop_
_entity_poly.entity_id
_entity_poly.type
_entity_poly.pdbx_seq_one_letter_code
_entity_poly.pdbx_strand_id
1 'polypeptide(L)'
;MTKSQAGHNNIGYRHVGNITVDAHPPYLAPQNICEPAKAQWVLTDLINMTHFLEPHVSGDGNKYKAPVIKSLTDYLNERVVLGGRKKVPGVKQKLADVLVIYKGVHYLKTRSSGSWDDDFGANVLTETEAEVWQGIVLSRPDCTPFRNKGWPPYPFFERLDPAKPKG
;
A
#
# COMPACT_ATOMS: atom_id res chain seq x y z
N MET A 1 -4.55 -44.78 -1.56
CA MET A 1 -5.07 -43.63 -2.34
C MET A 1 -4.66 -42.36 -1.60
N THR A 2 -3.55 -41.77 -2.04
CA THR A 2 -2.81 -40.73 -1.30
C THR A 2 -3.27 -39.35 -1.79
N LYS A 3 -3.68 -38.49 -0.87
CA LYS A 3 -4.13 -37.13 -1.17
C LYS A 3 -2.95 -36.29 -1.66
N SER A 4 -3.11 -35.70 -2.84
CA SER A 4 -2.14 -34.81 -3.48
C SER A 4 -2.14 -33.42 -2.83
N GLN A 5 -0.94 -32.83 -2.74
CA GLN A 5 -0.65 -31.50 -2.20
C GLN A 5 -1.36 -30.40 -3.00
N ALA A 6 -2.08 -29.51 -2.31
CA ALA A 6 -2.53 -28.25 -2.89
C ALA A 6 -1.38 -27.24 -2.79
N GLY A 7 -0.78 -26.96 -3.94
CA GLY A 7 0.32 -26.01 -4.13
C GLY A 7 -0.08 -24.57 -3.86
N HIS A 8 0.94 -23.79 -3.54
CA HIS A 8 0.93 -22.34 -3.38
C HIS A 8 0.29 -21.65 -4.60
N ASN A 9 -0.83 -20.95 -4.38
CA ASN A 9 -1.45 -20.10 -5.39
C ASN A 9 -1.04 -18.64 -5.18
N ASN A 10 -0.08 -18.20 -5.99
CA ASN A 10 0.03 -16.88 -6.63
C ASN A 10 -0.72 -15.73 -5.95
N ILE A 11 -0.06 -15.04 -5.02
CA ILE A 11 -0.46 -13.70 -4.56
C ILE A 11 0.22 -12.68 -5.48
N GLY A 12 -0.30 -12.57 -6.70
CA GLY A 12 0.07 -11.55 -7.68
C GLY A 12 -1.13 -10.70 -8.03
N TYR A 13 -0.92 -9.40 -8.27
CA TYR A 13 -1.92 -8.39 -8.63
C TYR A 13 -2.55 -8.64 -10.02
N ARG A 14 -3.21 -9.79 -10.23
CA ARG A 14 -3.85 -10.19 -11.49
C ARG A 14 -5.37 -10.04 -11.52
N HIS A 15 -5.99 -9.52 -10.45
CA HIS A 15 -7.46 -9.43 -10.36
C HIS A 15 -8.04 -8.01 -10.25
N VAL A 16 -7.26 -6.95 -10.49
CA VAL A 16 -7.80 -5.59 -10.51
C VAL A 16 -7.80 -5.07 -11.95
N GLY A 17 -8.78 -5.50 -12.73
CA GLY A 17 -9.18 -4.75 -13.92
C GLY A 17 -9.79 -3.42 -13.49
N ASN A 18 -9.44 -2.34 -14.19
CA ASN A 18 -9.97 -0.97 -14.04
C ASN A 18 -9.43 -0.14 -12.86
N ILE A 19 -8.12 0.08 -12.78
CA ILE A 19 -7.60 1.28 -12.11
C ILE A 19 -7.46 2.36 -13.18
N THR A 20 -8.55 3.10 -13.42
CA THR A 20 -8.52 4.36 -14.18
C THR A 20 -8.01 5.48 -13.27
N VAL A 21 -7.04 6.24 -13.75
CA VAL A 21 -6.31 7.26 -12.97
C VAL A 21 -7.17 8.51 -12.66
N ASP A 22 -8.34 8.69 -13.27
CA ASP A 22 -9.07 9.97 -13.25
C ASP A 22 -10.58 9.93 -12.91
N ALA A 23 -11.06 8.88 -12.27
CA ALA A 23 -12.40 8.91 -11.69
C ALA A 23 -12.30 8.58 -10.21
N HIS A 24 -12.57 9.54 -9.33
CA HIS A 24 -13.05 9.19 -8.00
C HIS A 24 -14.40 8.49 -8.21
N PRO A 25 -14.49 7.15 -8.14
CA PRO A 25 -15.79 6.50 -8.28
C PRO A 25 -16.72 7.07 -7.18
N PRO A 26 -18.01 7.25 -7.46
CA PRO A 26 -18.93 7.72 -6.43
C PRO A 26 -18.85 6.75 -5.24
N TYR A 27 -18.64 7.28 -4.05
CA TYR A 27 -18.65 6.48 -2.82
C TYR A 27 -19.97 5.70 -2.74
N LEU A 28 -19.92 4.46 -2.26
CA LEU A 28 -21.12 3.69 -1.98
C LEU A 28 -21.87 4.40 -0.86
N ALA A 29 -23.09 4.84 -1.16
CA ALA A 29 -24.00 5.31 -0.12
C ALA A 29 -24.15 4.22 0.95
N PRO A 30 -24.29 4.55 2.25
CA PRO A 30 -24.28 3.57 3.32
C PRO A 30 -25.25 2.39 3.14
N GLN A 31 -26.40 2.64 2.51
CA GLN A 31 -27.42 1.64 2.17
C GLN A 31 -27.02 0.67 1.03
N ASN A 32 -26.02 1.03 0.23
CA ASN A 32 -25.51 0.24 -0.89
C ASN A 32 -24.25 -0.57 -0.53
N ILE A 33 -23.77 -0.45 0.71
CA ILE A 33 -22.65 -1.26 1.20
C ILE A 33 -23.17 -2.67 1.49
N CYS A 34 -22.66 -3.65 0.76
CA CYS A 34 -23.01 -5.05 0.97
C CYS A 34 -22.35 -5.55 2.27
N GLU A 35 -23.06 -5.53 3.39
CA GLU A 35 -22.58 -5.97 4.71
C GLU A 35 -22.08 -7.44 4.78
N PRO A 36 -22.57 -8.42 3.98
CA PRO A 36 -21.92 -9.73 3.93
C PRO A 36 -20.62 -9.76 3.09
N ALA A 37 -20.32 -8.70 2.33
CA ALA A 37 -19.12 -8.66 1.50
C ALA A 37 -17.86 -8.45 2.35
N LYS A 38 -16.75 -9.08 1.93
CA LYS A 38 -15.45 -8.85 2.54
C LYS A 38 -14.97 -7.43 2.24
N ALA A 39 -14.29 -6.80 3.20
CA ALA A 39 -13.65 -5.51 2.98
C ALA A 39 -12.61 -5.62 1.85
N GLN A 40 -12.66 -4.69 0.91
CA GLN A 40 -11.66 -4.57 -0.16
C GLN A 40 -10.89 -3.26 -0.02
N TRP A 41 -9.67 -3.27 -0.54
CA TRP A 41 -8.72 -2.16 -0.44
C TRP A 41 -8.36 -1.71 -1.84
N VAL A 42 -8.72 -0.47 -2.17
CA VAL A 42 -8.38 0.18 -3.45
C VAL A 42 -7.41 1.33 -3.23
N LEU A 43 -6.85 1.87 -4.31
CA LEU A 43 -5.92 3.01 -4.25
C LEU A 43 -6.52 4.20 -3.49
N THR A 44 -7.80 4.51 -3.74
CA THR A 44 -8.53 5.59 -3.06
C THR A 44 -8.59 5.39 -1.54
N ASP A 45 -8.68 4.15 -1.05
CA ASP A 45 -8.64 3.88 0.39
C ASP A 45 -7.27 4.26 0.98
N LEU A 46 -6.19 3.98 0.25
CA LEU A 46 -4.83 4.29 0.69
C LEU A 46 -4.57 5.80 0.70
N ILE A 47 -5.06 6.52 -0.31
CA ILE A 47 -4.97 7.98 -0.38
C ILE A 47 -5.81 8.63 0.73
N ASN A 48 -7.03 8.15 0.96
CA ASN A 48 -7.88 8.63 2.05
C ASN A 48 -7.24 8.36 3.42
N MET A 49 -6.56 7.22 3.56
CA MET A 49 -5.80 6.90 4.77
C MET A 49 -4.68 7.91 5.01
N THR A 50 -3.90 8.28 3.98
CA THR A 50 -2.81 9.26 4.16
C THR A 50 -3.34 10.66 4.46
N HIS A 51 -4.38 11.13 3.76
CA HIS A 51 -4.98 12.44 4.02
C HIS A 51 -5.50 12.56 5.46
N PHE A 52 -6.13 11.49 5.98
CA PHE A 52 -6.59 11.47 7.36
C PHE A 52 -5.43 11.51 8.35
N LEU A 53 -4.35 10.76 8.09
CA LEU A 53 -3.25 10.57 9.03
C LEU A 53 -2.21 11.71 9.03
N GLU A 54 -2.12 12.49 7.96
CA GLU A 54 -1.21 13.63 7.80
C GLU A 54 -1.22 14.63 8.99
N PRO A 55 -2.38 15.11 9.49
CA PRO A 55 -2.44 15.97 10.67
C PRO A 55 -2.09 15.24 11.98
N HIS A 56 -2.03 13.90 11.97
CA HIS A 56 -1.73 13.06 13.13
C HIS A 56 -0.30 12.54 13.14
N VAL A 57 0.54 12.92 12.17
CA VAL A 57 1.98 12.61 12.16
C VAL A 57 2.65 13.32 13.33
N SER A 58 3.31 12.57 14.21
CA SER A 58 4.11 13.09 15.33
C SER A 58 5.60 12.81 15.12
N GLY A 59 6.46 13.48 15.88
CA GLY A 59 7.91 13.27 15.86
C GLY A 59 8.35 11.85 16.25
N ASP A 60 7.48 11.07 16.91
CA ASP A 60 7.73 9.67 17.30
C ASP A 60 7.50 8.66 16.16
N GLY A 61 7.22 9.15 14.95
CA GLY A 61 6.99 8.36 13.74
C GLY A 61 5.55 7.90 13.55
N ASN A 62 5.36 6.94 12.65
CA ASN A 62 4.05 6.43 12.19
C ASN A 62 3.34 5.52 13.24
N LYS A 63 3.40 5.89 14.53
CA LYS A 63 2.78 5.19 15.66
C LYS A 63 1.49 5.89 16.06
N TYR A 64 0.39 5.52 15.43
CA TYR A 64 -0.92 6.12 15.71
C TYR A 64 -1.60 5.47 16.91
N LYS A 65 -2.15 6.30 17.81
CA LYS A 65 -2.89 5.86 19.00
C LYS A 65 -4.22 5.19 18.61
N ALA A 66 -4.74 4.32 19.46
CA ALA A 66 -5.99 3.58 19.20
C ALA A 66 -7.19 4.49 18.84
N PRO A 67 -7.41 5.66 19.48
CA PRO A 67 -8.48 6.57 19.07
C PRO A 67 -8.33 7.08 17.63
N VAL A 68 -7.10 7.36 17.19
CA VAL A 68 -6.82 7.80 15.81
C VAL A 68 -7.16 6.70 14.82
N ILE A 69 -6.79 5.45 15.12
CA ILE A 69 -7.12 4.31 14.25
C ILE A 69 -8.64 4.06 14.19
N LYS A 70 -9.35 4.25 15.30
CA LYS A 70 -10.81 4.15 15.33
C LYS A 70 -11.43 5.23 14.42
N SER A 71 -11.06 6.50 14.60
CA SER A 71 -11.55 7.60 13.76
C SER A 71 -11.18 7.44 12.29
N LEU A 72 -9.98 6.93 11.99
CA LEU A 72 -9.59 6.57 10.62
C LEU A 72 -10.52 5.49 10.04
N THR A 73 -10.88 4.49 10.84
CA THR A 73 -11.78 3.41 10.39
C THR A 73 -13.16 3.96 10.04
N ASP A 74 -13.70 4.84 10.90
CA ASP A 74 -14.98 5.50 10.66
C ASP A 74 -14.90 6.37 9.39
N TYR A 75 -13.85 7.17 9.26
CA TYR A 75 -13.58 8.00 8.07
C TYR A 75 -13.52 7.20 6.75
N LEU A 76 -12.89 6.03 6.77
CA LEU A 76 -12.81 5.14 5.59
C LEU A 76 -14.16 4.46 5.29
N ASN A 77 -14.95 4.15 6.31
CA ASN A 77 -16.27 3.53 6.15
C ASN A 77 -17.35 4.49 5.63
N GLU A 78 -17.15 5.80 5.80
CA GLU A 78 -17.94 6.84 5.12
C GLU A 78 -17.59 6.95 3.62
N ARG A 79 -16.47 6.35 3.19
CA ARG A 79 -15.87 6.51 1.86
C ARG A 79 -15.61 5.16 1.17
N VAL A 80 -16.45 4.17 1.45
CA VAL A 80 -16.31 2.83 0.84
C VAL A 80 -16.53 2.94 -0.67
N VAL A 81 -15.51 2.57 -1.43
CA VAL A 81 -15.62 2.45 -2.90
C VAL A 81 -16.04 1.05 -3.31
N LEU A 82 -15.54 0.02 -2.60
CA LEU A 82 -15.72 -1.37 -2.99
C LEU A 82 -15.69 -2.30 -1.76
N GLY A 83 -16.52 -3.34 -1.79
CA GLY A 83 -16.60 -4.36 -0.74
C GLY A 83 -17.41 -3.93 0.48
N GLY A 84 -17.23 -4.66 1.59
CA GLY A 84 -17.89 -4.37 2.86
C GLY A 84 -17.11 -3.41 3.76
N ARG A 85 -17.71 -3.06 4.91
CA ARG A 85 -17.10 -2.16 5.90
C ARG A 85 -15.79 -2.72 6.46
N LYS A 86 -14.83 -1.81 6.65
CA LYS A 86 -13.53 -2.07 7.27
C LYS A 86 -13.68 -2.11 8.80
N LYS A 87 -12.96 -3.02 9.44
CA LYS A 87 -12.91 -3.17 10.90
C LYS A 87 -11.62 -2.55 11.45
N VAL A 88 -11.67 -2.00 12.66
CA VAL A 88 -10.52 -1.36 13.32
C VAL A 88 -9.24 -2.22 13.30
N PRO A 89 -9.27 -3.52 13.63
CA PRO A 89 -8.07 -4.36 13.55
C PRO A 89 -7.54 -4.51 12.12
N GLY A 90 -8.44 -4.60 11.13
CA GLY A 90 -8.08 -4.70 9.72
C GLY A 90 -7.45 -3.41 9.18
N VAL A 91 -7.95 -2.25 9.60
CA VAL A 91 -7.35 -0.94 9.27
C VAL A 91 -5.96 -0.81 9.88
N LYS A 92 -5.80 -1.18 11.16
CA LYS A 92 -4.50 -1.18 11.84
C LYS A 92 -3.48 -2.08 11.13
N GLN A 93 -3.88 -3.31 10.80
CA GLN A 93 -3.00 -4.24 10.09
C GLN A 93 -2.63 -3.70 8.72
N LYS A 94 -3.61 -3.23 7.95
CA LYS A 94 -3.37 -2.69 6.62
C LYS A 94 -2.41 -1.52 6.64
N LEU A 95 -2.57 -0.60 7.59
CA LEU A 95 -1.66 0.54 7.76
C LEU A 95 -0.23 0.07 8.04
N ALA A 96 -0.04 -0.93 8.91
CA ALA A 96 1.28 -1.50 9.17
C ALA A 96 1.90 -2.10 7.89
N ASP A 97 1.11 -2.87 7.12
CA ASP A 97 1.57 -3.50 5.88
C ASP A 97 2.01 -2.46 4.83
N VAL A 98 1.22 -1.41 4.62
CA VAL A 98 1.55 -0.38 3.62
C VAL A 98 2.71 0.50 4.04
N LEU A 99 2.95 0.69 5.34
CA LEU A 99 4.13 1.40 5.84
C LEU A 99 5.41 0.58 5.65
N VAL A 100 5.35 -0.75 5.74
CA VAL A 100 6.47 -1.63 5.36
C VAL A 100 6.77 -1.49 3.87
N ILE A 101 5.73 -1.50 3.03
CA ILE A 101 5.87 -1.27 1.58
C ILE A 101 6.51 0.10 1.31
N TYR A 102 6.01 1.16 1.95
CA TYR A 102 6.57 2.51 1.81
C TYR A 102 8.07 2.52 2.10
N LYS A 103 8.52 1.89 3.20
CA LYS A 103 9.95 1.81 3.51
C LYS A 103 10.76 1.09 2.43
N GLY A 104 10.21 0.02 1.84
CA GLY A 104 10.81 -0.69 0.72
C GLY A 104 10.98 0.23 -0.49
N VAL A 105 9.90 0.87 -0.93
CA VAL A 105 9.93 1.79 -2.07
C VAL A 105 10.80 3.01 -1.80
N HIS A 106 10.69 3.62 -0.63
CA HIS A 106 11.52 4.77 -0.22
C HIS A 106 13.01 4.42 -0.23
N TYR A 107 13.38 3.24 0.27
CA TYR A 107 14.76 2.74 0.16
C TYR A 107 15.21 2.64 -1.30
N LEU A 108 14.38 2.09 -2.19
CA LEU A 108 14.71 1.98 -3.61
C LEU A 108 14.87 3.36 -4.27
N LYS A 109 14.00 4.32 -3.95
CA LYS A 109 14.02 5.70 -4.49
C LYS A 109 15.18 6.55 -4.00
N THR A 110 15.68 6.28 -2.79
CA THR A 110 16.74 7.09 -2.15
C THR A 110 18.13 6.48 -2.28
N ARG A 111 18.25 5.28 -2.86
CA ARG A 111 19.53 4.61 -3.05
C ARG A 111 20.36 5.32 -4.12
N SER A 112 21.62 5.59 -3.81
CA SER A 112 22.56 6.31 -4.68
C SER A 112 22.87 5.66 -6.04
N SER A 113 22.56 4.37 -6.21
CA SER A 113 22.96 3.56 -7.37
C SER A 113 21.79 2.80 -8.01
N GLY A 114 20.56 3.25 -7.80
CA GLY A 114 19.37 2.66 -8.41
C GLY A 114 18.68 3.64 -9.37
N SER A 115 18.22 3.14 -10.51
CA SER A 115 17.14 3.78 -11.26
C SER A 115 15.82 3.44 -10.56
N TRP A 116 15.00 4.44 -10.30
CA TRP A 116 13.60 4.24 -9.95
C TRP A 116 12.73 4.97 -10.97
N ASP A 117 11.71 4.26 -11.43
CA ASP A 117 10.66 4.74 -12.30
C ASP A 117 9.31 4.59 -11.57
N ASP A 118 8.46 5.60 -11.62
CA ASP A 118 7.20 5.58 -10.86
C ASP A 118 6.15 4.60 -11.44
N ASP A 119 6.31 4.18 -12.69
CA ASP A 119 5.47 3.19 -13.37
C ASP A 119 6.11 1.79 -13.35
N PHE A 120 7.43 1.72 -13.57
CA PHE A 120 8.19 0.48 -13.73
C PHE A 120 9.04 0.10 -12.51
N GLY A 121 9.01 0.85 -11.42
CA GLY A 121 9.75 0.54 -10.19
C GLY A 121 11.26 0.58 -10.39
N ALA A 122 11.99 -0.45 -9.93
CA ALA A 122 13.44 -0.52 -10.13
C ALA A 122 13.84 -0.75 -11.61
N ASN A 123 12.88 -1.05 -12.49
CA ASN A 123 13.03 -1.22 -13.93
C ASN A 123 14.30 -1.99 -14.34
N VAL A 124 14.47 -3.19 -13.77
CA VAL A 124 15.61 -4.08 -13.99
C VAL A 124 15.48 -4.74 -15.35
N LEU A 125 16.30 -4.32 -16.31
CA LEU A 125 16.23 -4.75 -17.72
C LEU A 125 17.44 -5.60 -18.15
N THR A 126 18.59 -5.43 -17.49
CA THR A 126 19.85 -6.11 -17.83
C THR A 126 20.22 -7.19 -16.80
N GLU A 127 21.13 -8.08 -17.19
CA GLU A 127 21.64 -9.15 -16.32
C GLU A 127 22.45 -8.60 -15.14
N THR A 128 23.29 -7.58 -15.37
CA THR A 128 24.03 -6.89 -14.31
C THR A 128 23.11 -6.23 -13.28
N GLU A 129 22.03 -5.58 -13.73
CA GLU A 129 21.02 -5.03 -12.80
C GLU A 129 20.29 -6.14 -12.04
N ALA A 130 20.10 -7.32 -12.64
CA ALA A 130 19.47 -8.46 -11.97
C ALA A 130 20.35 -9.01 -10.83
N GLU A 131 21.67 -9.07 -10.98
CA GLU A 131 22.59 -9.45 -9.90
C GLU A 131 22.53 -8.46 -8.73
N VAL A 132 22.55 -7.16 -9.03
CA VAL A 132 22.38 -6.10 -8.03
C VAL A 132 21.03 -6.21 -7.33
N TRP A 133 19.96 -6.51 -8.07
CA TRP A 133 18.62 -6.71 -7.53
C TRP A 133 18.55 -7.89 -6.55
N GLN A 134 19.25 -9.00 -6.83
CA GLN A 134 19.31 -10.13 -5.90
C GLN A 134 19.91 -9.71 -4.55
N GLY A 135 21.00 -8.94 -4.55
CA GLY A 135 21.59 -8.38 -3.33
C GLY A 135 20.62 -7.49 -2.55
N ILE A 136 19.81 -6.70 -3.25
CA ILE A 136 18.74 -5.89 -2.63
C ILE A 136 17.70 -6.79 -1.97
N VAL A 137 17.17 -7.77 -2.69
CA VAL A 137 16.10 -8.65 -2.17
C VAL A 137 16.58 -9.47 -0.98
N LEU A 138 17.85 -9.92 -0.98
CA LEU A 138 18.44 -10.63 0.15
C LEU A 138 18.52 -9.77 1.42
N SER A 139 18.81 -8.47 1.28
CA SER A 139 18.92 -7.54 2.41
C SER A 139 17.59 -6.87 2.80
N ARG A 140 16.68 -6.71 1.84
CA ARG A 140 15.39 -6.01 1.96
C ARG A 140 14.30 -6.79 1.20
N PRO A 141 13.79 -7.91 1.76
CA PRO A 141 12.79 -8.74 1.08
C PRO A 141 11.50 -8.00 0.73
N ASP A 142 11.17 -6.94 1.46
CA ASP A 142 10.05 -6.02 1.19
C ASP A 142 10.15 -5.29 -0.17
N CYS A 143 11.34 -5.25 -0.78
CA CYS A 143 11.55 -4.66 -2.11
C CYS A 143 11.12 -5.59 -3.26
N THR A 144 11.03 -6.90 -3.03
CA THR A 144 10.78 -7.93 -4.06
C THR A 144 9.67 -7.58 -5.06
N PRO A 145 8.50 -7.06 -4.65
CA PRO A 145 7.41 -6.77 -5.58
C PRO A 145 7.70 -5.64 -6.58
N PHE A 146 8.73 -4.83 -6.34
CA PHE A 146 9.00 -3.57 -7.05
C PHE A 146 10.12 -3.68 -8.08
N ARG A 147 10.50 -4.90 -8.49
CA ARG A 147 11.54 -5.12 -9.50
C ARG A 147 11.24 -4.36 -10.79
N ASN A 148 10.04 -4.57 -11.34
CA ASN A 148 9.56 -4.00 -12.60
C ASN A 148 8.12 -3.46 -12.44
N LYS A 149 7.85 -2.89 -11.27
CA LYS A 149 6.53 -2.38 -10.92
C LYS A 149 6.66 -1.18 -9.98
N GLY A 150 6.08 -0.07 -10.39
CA GLY A 150 5.98 1.13 -9.58
C GLY A 150 5.02 0.99 -8.40
N TRP A 151 4.92 2.05 -7.60
CA TRP A 151 4.00 2.10 -6.47
C TRP A 151 3.30 3.46 -6.40
N PRO A 152 2.15 3.62 -7.11
CA PRO A 152 1.41 4.89 -7.18
C PRO A 152 1.08 5.57 -5.84
N PRO A 153 0.81 4.86 -4.72
CA PRO A 153 0.60 5.50 -3.42
C PRO A 153 1.82 6.26 -2.85
N TYR A 154 3.03 6.07 -3.40
CA TYR A 154 4.27 6.60 -2.82
C TYR A 154 4.21 8.08 -2.43
N PRO A 155 3.82 9.02 -3.32
CA PRO A 155 3.86 10.46 -3.00
C PRO A 155 2.92 10.85 -1.85
N PHE A 156 1.88 10.04 -1.59
CA PHE A 156 0.94 10.26 -0.50
C PHE A 156 1.50 9.77 0.83
N PHE A 157 2.17 8.61 0.84
CA PHE A 157 2.80 8.06 2.03
C PHE A 157 4.08 8.81 2.42
N GLU A 158 4.77 9.40 1.45
CA GLU A 158 5.93 10.26 1.72
C GLU A 158 5.56 11.48 2.59
N ARG A 159 4.32 11.97 2.52
CA ARG A 159 3.83 13.07 3.38
C ARG A 159 3.69 12.67 4.85
N LEU A 160 3.63 11.37 5.12
CA LEU A 160 3.57 10.84 6.48
C LEU A 160 4.97 10.72 7.11
N ASP A 161 6.04 10.96 6.35
CA ASP A 161 7.40 10.85 6.85
C ASP A 161 7.76 12.04 7.76
N PRO A 162 8.04 11.81 9.05
CA PRO A 162 8.37 12.90 9.99
C PRO A 162 9.70 13.58 9.66
N ALA A 163 10.59 12.95 8.88
CA ALA A 163 11.88 13.52 8.53
C ALA A 163 11.80 14.59 7.44
N LYS A 164 10.64 14.73 6.77
CA LYS A 164 10.45 15.74 5.73
C LYS A 164 9.99 17.06 6.36
N PRO A 165 10.69 18.20 6.15
CA PRO A 165 10.22 19.50 6.62
C PRO A 165 8.85 19.81 6.02
N LYS A 166 7.90 20.25 6.85
CA LYS A 166 6.64 20.85 6.38
C LYS A 166 6.99 22.25 5.87
N GLY A 167 7.24 22.36 4.56
CA GLY A 167 7.42 23.64 3.87
C GLY A 167 6.12 24.41 3.75
#